data_AF-A0AAD4ZMB3-F1
#
_entry.id   AF-A0AAD4ZMB3-F1
#
_cell.length_a   1.000
_cell.length_b   1.000
_cell.length_c   1.000
_cell.angle_alpha   90.00
_cell.angle_beta   90.00
_cell.angle_gamma   90.00
#
_symmetry.space_group_name_H-M   'P 1'
#
loop_
_entity.id
_entity.type
_entity.pdbx_description
1 polymer ?
#
loop_
_entity_poly.entity_id
_entity_poly.type
_entity_poly.pdbx_seq_one_letter_code
_entity_poly.pdbx_strand_id
1 'polypeptide(L)'
;MKIGVACSISTLYSPTPSIFNVIWEWGDSDDLLEAIHAVSSKLDYNSRLINSWHEKCVEDEAILATLNIRVNKVFSQKNKYLKLSHKRKLKAEELDTVMNDEIKGCLMNHMRCKEYHSELELAFNEGFKKFRAFAATIHTSYNWDYVSPNAVREIPDDGGDMNEHKHVKAAQKKLTDTTK
;
A
#
# COMPACT_ATOMS: atom_id res chain seq x y z
N MET A 1 -10.19 -12.19 -25.16
CA MET A 1 -11.62 -11.89 -25.35
C MET A 1 -11.83 -11.62 -26.83
N LYS A 2 -12.39 -12.58 -27.58
CA LYS A 2 -12.74 -12.39 -28.99
C LYS A 2 -14.14 -11.79 -29.01
N ILE A 3 -14.28 -10.54 -29.44
CA ILE A 3 -15.59 -9.92 -29.64
C ILE A 3 -16.02 -10.31 -31.05
N GLY A 4 -16.82 -11.38 -31.16
CA GLY A 4 -17.52 -11.71 -32.39
C GLY A 4 -18.75 -10.80 -32.47
N VAL A 5 -18.75 -9.83 -33.38
CA VAL A 5 -19.94 -9.02 -33.65
C VAL A 5 -20.80 -9.82 -34.63
N ALA A 6 -21.85 -10.44 -34.10
CA ALA A 6 -22.91 -10.99 -34.91
C ALA A 6 -23.67 -9.82 -35.55
N CYS A 7 -23.63 -9.75 -36.89
CA CYS A 7 -24.49 -8.85 -37.63
C CYS A 7 -25.93 -9.40 -37.56
N SER A 8 -26.73 -8.84 -36.65
CA SER A 8 -28.14 -9.19 -36.52
C SER A 8 -28.93 -8.64 -37.71
N ILE A 9 -29.14 -9.48 -38.72
CA ILE A 9 -30.13 -9.25 -39.77
C ILE A 9 -31.49 -9.48 -39.14
N SER A 10 -32.14 -8.41 -38.71
CA SER A 10 -33.54 -8.46 -38.28
C SER A 10 -34.27 -7.31 -38.94
N THR A 11 -35.29 -7.69 -39.71
CA THR A 11 -36.35 -6.84 -40.29
C THR A 11 -36.06 -6.31 -41.69
N LEU A 12 -36.47 -7.09 -42.70
CA LEU A 12 -37.37 -6.67 -43.78
C LEU A 12 -37.64 -7.90 -44.67
N TYR A 13 -38.58 -8.74 -44.24
CA TYR A 13 -39.18 -9.75 -45.10
C TYR A 13 -40.11 -9.01 -46.06
N SER A 14 -39.64 -8.74 -47.28
CA SER A 14 -40.52 -8.45 -48.41
C SER A 14 -40.47 -9.67 -49.31
N PRO A 15 -41.57 -10.43 -49.50
CA PRO A 15 -41.56 -11.54 -50.43
C PRO A 15 -41.47 -10.94 -51.83
N THR A 16 -40.27 -10.85 -52.40
CA THR A 16 -40.14 -10.60 -53.84
C THR A 16 -40.70 -11.83 -54.55
N PRO A 17 -41.73 -11.71 -55.40
CA PRO A 17 -42.10 -12.78 -56.30
C PRO A 17 -40.85 -13.20 -57.07
N SER A 18 -40.59 -14.50 -57.14
CA SER A 18 -39.46 -15.04 -57.91
C SER A 18 -39.49 -14.44 -59.32
N ILE A 19 -38.35 -13.98 -59.83
CA ILE A 19 -38.19 -13.48 -61.21
C ILE A 19 -38.75 -14.50 -62.23
N PHE A 20 -38.71 -15.79 -61.88
CA PHE A 20 -39.32 -16.86 -62.67
C PHE A 20 -40.84 -16.76 -62.84
N ASN A 21 -41.57 -16.19 -61.88
CA ASN A 21 -43.03 -16.09 -61.95
C ASN A 21 -43.50 -14.97 -62.90
N VAL A 22 -42.66 -13.97 -63.19
CA VAL A 22 -43.01 -12.87 -64.11
C VAL A 22 -42.87 -13.31 -65.57
N ILE A 23 -41.99 -14.27 -65.86
CA ILE A 23 -41.64 -14.65 -67.25
C ILE A 23 -42.69 -15.59 -67.89
N TRP A 24 -43.53 -16.28 -67.10
CA TRP A 24 -44.42 -17.33 -67.63
C TRP A 24 -45.79 -16.82 -68.14
N GLU A 25 -46.20 -15.59 -67.81
CA GLU A 25 -47.59 -15.12 -68.04
C GLU A 25 -47.80 -14.14 -69.23
N TRP A 26 -46.77 -13.77 -69.99
CA TRP A 26 -46.87 -12.64 -70.92
C TRP A 26 -46.75 -13.07 -72.39
N GLY A 27 -47.92 -13.28 -73.00
CA GLY A 27 -48.08 -13.39 -74.44
C GLY A 27 -48.48 -12.06 -75.08
N ASP A 28 -47.52 -11.16 -75.29
CA ASP A 28 -47.41 -10.28 -76.47
C ASP A 28 -46.05 -9.55 -76.44
N SER A 29 -45.48 -9.24 -77.62
CA SER A 29 -44.05 -8.92 -77.77
C SER A 29 -43.59 -7.57 -77.21
N ASP A 30 -44.48 -6.60 -77.00
CA ASP A 30 -44.12 -5.26 -76.50
C ASP A 30 -44.04 -5.22 -74.95
N ASP A 31 -44.84 -6.03 -74.27
CA ASP A 31 -44.82 -6.16 -72.80
C ASP A 31 -43.51 -6.79 -72.30
N LEU A 32 -42.88 -7.62 -73.13
CA LEU A 32 -41.61 -8.28 -72.78
C LEU A 32 -40.45 -7.28 -72.73
N LEU A 33 -40.44 -6.26 -73.60
CA LEU A 33 -39.40 -5.23 -73.60
C LEU A 33 -39.53 -4.30 -72.38
N GLU A 34 -40.76 -3.92 -72.03
CA GLU A 34 -41.03 -3.14 -70.81
C GLU A 34 -40.66 -3.93 -69.55
N ALA A 35 -40.98 -5.23 -69.50
CA ALA A 35 -40.60 -6.10 -68.39
C ALA A 35 -39.08 -6.22 -68.24
N ILE A 36 -38.34 -6.37 -69.35
CA ILE A 36 -36.87 -6.38 -69.35
C ILE A 36 -36.32 -5.05 -68.82
N HIS A 37 -36.87 -3.91 -69.27
CA HIS A 37 -36.47 -2.59 -68.78
C HIS A 37 -36.75 -2.40 -67.29
N ALA A 38 -37.90 -2.87 -66.80
CA ALA A 38 -38.26 -2.83 -65.38
C ALA A 38 -37.31 -3.67 -64.53
N VAL A 39 -36.99 -4.90 -64.97
CA VAL A 39 -36.04 -5.78 -64.28
C VAL A 39 -34.64 -5.18 -64.29
N SER A 40 -34.17 -4.64 -65.43
CA SER A 40 -32.87 -3.98 -65.53
C SER A 40 -32.77 -2.79 -64.58
N SER A 41 -33.79 -1.92 -64.57
CA SER A 41 -33.83 -0.74 -63.68
C SER A 41 -33.81 -1.14 -62.21
N LYS A 42 -34.51 -2.23 -61.85
CA LYS A 42 -34.51 -2.75 -60.49
C LYS A 42 -33.16 -3.34 -60.09
N LEU A 43 -32.50 -4.04 -61.02
CA LEU A 43 -31.16 -4.58 -60.81
C LEU A 43 -30.15 -3.46 -60.58
N ASP A 44 -30.21 -2.39 -61.39
CA ASP A 44 -29.36 -1.20 -61.23
C ASP A 44 -29.56 -0.52 -59.88
N TYR A 45 -30.82 -0.35 -59.47
CA TYR A 45 -31.14 0.20 -58.14
C TYR A 45 -30.57 -0.68 -57.01
N ASN A 46 -30.81 -1.99 -57.08
CA ASN A 46 -30.32 -2.93 -56.07
C ASN A 46 -28.79 -2.95 -56.03
N SER A 47 -28.12 -2.87 -57.19
CA SER A 47 -26.67 -2.79 -57.27
C SER A 47 -26.12 -1.54 -56.58
N ARG A 48 -26.72 -0.37 -56.83
CA ARG A 48 -26.34 0.89 -56.14
C ARG A 48 -26.56 0.80 -54.64
N LEU A 49 -27.67 0.21 -54.21
CA LEU A 49 -27.96 0.02 -52.80
C LEU A 49 -26.91 -0.88 -52.13
N ILE A 50 -26.58 -2.02 -52.74
CA ILE A 50 -25.56 -2.94 -52.24
C ILE A 50 -24.19 -2.25 -52.13
N ASN A 51 -23.80 -1.46 -53.13
CA ASN A 51 -22.54 -0.72 -53.09
C ASN A 51 -22.50 0.30 -51.95
N SER A 52 -23.59 1.05 -51.73
CA SER A 52 -23.69 2.00 -50.61
C SER A 52 -23.59 1.29 -49.25
N TRP A 53 -24.24 0.13 -49.08
CA TRP A 53 -24.09 -0.67 -47.86
C TRP A 53 -22.67 -1.19 -47.68
N HIS A 54 -22.02 -1.63 -48.77
CA HIS A 54 -20.65 -2.11 -48.73
C HIS A 54 -19.68 -1.00 -48.28
N GLU A 55 -19.79 0.20 -48.83
CA GLU A 55 -18.99 1.36 -48.43
C GLU A 55 -19.14 1.65 -46.94
N LYS A 56 -20.38 1.66 -46.43
CA LYS A 56 -20.65 1.88 -45.00
C LYS A 56 -20.03 0.79 -44.11
N CYS A 57 -20.10 -0.47 -44.53
CA CYS A 57 -19.45 -1.57 -43.79
C CYS A 57 -17.93 -1.40 -43.74
N VAL A 58 -17.31 -0.95 -44.83
CA VAL A 58 -15.86 -0.69 -44.90
C VAL A 58 -15.47 0.46 -43.96
N GLU A 59 -16.26 1.54 -43.91
CA GLU A 59 -16.05 2.65 -42.97
C GLU A 59 -16.14 2.19 -41.51
N ASP A 60 -17.18 1.42 -41.17
CA ASP A 60 -17.38 0.89 -39.82
C ASP A 60 -16.24 -0.06 -39.41
N GLU A 61 -15.74 -0.89 -40.33
CA GLU A 61 -14.60 -1.77 -40.08
C GLU A 61 -13.32 -0.97 -39.77
N ALA A 62 -13.07 0.13 -40.48
CA ALA A 62 -11.93 1.02 -40.22
C ALA A 62 -12.03 1.71 -38.84
N ILE A 63 -13.24 2.12 -38.45
CA ILE A 63 -13.50 2.70 -37.12
C ILE A 63 -13.25 1.64 -36.03
N LEU A 64 -13.76 0.42 -36.21
CA LEU A 64 -13.57 -0.69 -35.27
C LEU A 64 -12.09 -1.07 -35.12
N ALA A 65 -11.33 -1.11 -36.21
CA ALA A 65 -9.90 -1.36 -36.18
C ALA A 65 -9.16 -0.29 -35.33
N THR A 66 -9.49 0.98 -35.55
CA THR A 66 -8.92 2.11 -34.79
C THR A 66 -9.28 2.02 -33.30
N LEU A 67 -10.53 1.71 -32.98
CA LEU A 67 -10.98 1.57 -31.60
C LEU A 67 -10.28 0.41 -30.90
N ASN A 68 -10.12 -0.74 -31.58
CA ASN A 68 -9.44 -1.90 -31.04
C ASN A 68 -7.98 -1.58 -30.67
N ILE A 69 -7.26 -0.83 -31.52
CA ILE A 69 -5.90 -0.35 -31.23
C ILE A 69 -5.89 0.51 -29.96
N ARG A 70 -6.81 1.48 -29.85
CA ARG A 70 -6.92 2.36 -28.67
C ARG A 70 -7.20 1.57 -27.39
N VAL A 71 -8.15 0.64 -27.45
CA VAL A 71 -8.54 -0.23 -26.33
C VAL A 71 -7.34 -1.08 -25.87
N ASN A 72 -6.63 -1.72 -26.79
CA ASN A 72 -5.45 -2.52 -26.46
C ASN A 72 -4.33 -1.69 -25.82
N LYS A 73 -4.14 -0.45 -26.28
CA LYS A 73 -3.18 0.48 -25.67
C LYS A 73 -3.54 0.79 -24.21
N VAL A 74 -4.81 1.11 -23.94
CA VAL A 74 -5.31 1.37 -22.58
C VAL A 74 -5.16 0.14 -21.68
N PHE A 75 -5.52 -1.04 -22.17
CA PHE A 75 -5.35 -2.30 -21.42
C PHE A 75 -3.88 -2.60 -21.10
N SER A 76 -2.98 -2.41 -22.07
CA SER A 76 -1.54 -2.57 -21.85
C SER A 76 -1.02 -1.63 -20.76
N GLN A 77 -1.43 -0.36 -20.80
CA GLN A 77 -1.06 0.64 -19.80
C GLN A 77 -1.62 0.28 -18.41
N LYS A 78 -2.89 -0.14 -18.33
CA LYS A 78 -3.51 -0.62 -17.07
C LYS A 78 -2.72 -1.79 -16.48
N ASN A 79 -2.36 -2.78 -17.30
CA ASN A 79 -1.60 -3.95 -16.86
C ASN A 79 -0.20 -3.58 -16.35
N LYS A 80 0.46 -2.59 -16.97
CA LYS A 80 1.73 -2.04 -16.48
C LYS A 80 1.58 -1.46 -15.07
N TYR A 81 0.57 -0.62 -14.85
CA TYR A 81 0.34 -0.02 -13.53
C TYR A 81 -0.06 -1.05 -12.47
N LEU A 82 -0.85 -2.06 -12.84
CA LEU A 82 -1.23 -3.14 -11.92
C LEU A 82 0.00 -3.91 -11.43
N LYS A 83 0.93 -4.25 -12.34
CA LYS A 83 2.22 -4.89 -11.97
C LYS A 83 3.06 -4.00 -11.06
N LEU A 84 3.15 -2.70 -11.35
CA LEU A 84 3.89 -1.76 -10.51
C LEU A 84 3.27 -1.61 -9.11
N SER A 85 1.95 -1.53 -9.03
CA SER A 85 1.22 -1.45 -7.77
C SER A 85 1.45 -2.70 -6.92
N HIS A 86 1.41 -3.89 -7.52
CA HIS A 86 1.67 -5.14 -6.83
C HIS A 86 3.11 -5.20 -6.28
N LYS A 87 4.11 -4.79 -7.07
CA LYS A 87 5.50 -4.70 -6.60
C LYS A 87 5.66 -3.74 -5.42
N ARG A 88 4.99 -2.58 -5.45
CA ARG A 88 5.02 -1.61 -4.34
C ARG A 88 4.38 -2.18 -3.07
N LYS A 89 3.27 -2.91 -3.22
CA LYS A 89 2.59 -3.57 -2.11
C LYS A 89 3.51 -4.59 -1.42
N LEU A 90 4.14 -5.48 -2.19
CA LEU A 90 5.07 -6.47 -1.65
C LEU A 90 6.24 -5.83 -0.89
N LYS A 91 6.83 -4.76 -1.45
CA LYS A 91 7.92 -4.03 -0.78
C LYS A 91 7.46 -3.34 0.51
N ALA A 92 6.23 -2.85 0.55
CA ALA A 92 5.66 -2.25 1.76
C ALA A 92 5.42 -3.30 2.85
N GLU A 93 4.92 -4.48 2.48
CA GLU A 93 4.74 -5.62 3.39
C GLU A 93 6.10 -6.11 3.94
N GLU A 94 7.13 -6.19 3.10
CA GLU A 94 8.49 -6.52 3.53
C GLU A 94 9.05 -5.50 4.53
N LEU A 95 8.92 -4.20 4.23
CA LEU A 95 9.35 -3.13 5.15
C LEU A 95 8.60 -3.16 6.48
N ASP A 96 7.30 -3.48 6.47
CA ASP A 96 6.51 -3.61 7.68
C ASP A 96 7.01 -4.77 8.57
N THR A 97 7.34 -5.91 7.96
CA THR A 97 7.93 -7.04 8.72
C THR A 97 9.28 -6.69 9.34
N VAL A 98 10.16 -6.03 8.60
CA VAL A 98 11.48 -5.58 9.11
C VAL A 98 11.30 -4.58 10.25
N MET A 99 10.43 -3.60 10.09
CA MET A 99 10.16 -2.60 11.12
C MET A 99 9.60 -3.24 12.40
N ASN A 100 8.70 -4.21 12.27
CA ASN A 100 8.16 -4.93 13.43
C ASN A 100 9.23 -5.75 14.16
N ASP A 101 10.15 -6.39 13.45
CA ASP A 101 11.28 -7.10 14.04
C ASP A 101 12.25 -6.15 14.74
N GLU A 102 12.55 -5.00 14.15
CA GLU A 102 13.38 -3.95 14.77
C GLU A 102 12.74 -3.38 16.05
N ILE A 103 11.43 -3.08 16.02
CA ILE A 103 10.69 -2.61 17.19
C ILE A 103 10.75 -3.66 18.31
N LYS A 104 10.53 -4.93 17.97
CA LYS A 104 10.63 -6.04 18.94
C LYS A 104 12.04 -6.14 19.52
N GLY A 105 13.08 -6.02 18.70
CA GLY A 105 14.47 -6.00 19.16
C GLY A 105 14.76 -4.83 20.10
N CYS A 106 14.28 -3.64 19.76
CA CYS A 106 14.41 -2.44 20.60
C CYS A 106 13.73 -2.62 21.96
N LEU A 107 12.49 -3.15 21.98
CA LEU A 107 11.74 -3.43 23.21
C LEU A 107 12.48 -4.43 24.10
N MET A 108 12.99 -5.52 23.54
CA MET A 108 13.77 -6.52 24.28
C MET A 108 15.03 -5.92 24.90
N ASN A 109 15.76 -5.10 24.14
CA ASN A 109 16.94 -4.41 24.65
C ASN A 109 16.60 -3.41 25.76
N HIS A 110 15.52 -2.64 25.60
CA HIS A 110 15.06 -1.70 26.63
C HIS A 110 14.71 -2.41 27.94
N MET A 111 13.96 -3.52 27.87
CA MET A 111 13.62 -4.33 29.03
C MET A 111 14.88 -4.86 29.72
N ARG A 112 15.83 -5.40 28.96
CA ARG A 112 17.09 -5.91 29.50
C ARG A 112 17.95 -4.81 30.13
N CYS A 113 18.02 -3.63 29.52
CA CYS A 113 18.69 -2.47 30.13
C CYS A 113 18.04 -2.05 31.45
N LYS A 114 16.70 -2.10 31.52
CA LYS A 114 15.96 -1.81 32.75
C LYS A 114 16.24 -2.85 33.85
N GLU A 115 16.29 -4.12 33.50
CA GLU A 115 16.68 -5.20 34.43
C GLU A 115 18.10 -5.01 34.96
N TYR A 116 19.08 -4.79 34.07
CA TYR A 116 20.46 -4.49 34.48
C TYR A 116 20.55 -3.25 35.38
N HIS A 117 19.83 -2.19 35.07
CA HIS A 117 19.81 -1.00 35.92
C HIS A 117 19.26 -1.31 37.32
N SER A 118 18.19 -2.10 37.40
CA SER A 118 17.62 -2.57 38.66
C SER A 118 18.61 -3.43 39.45
N GLU A 119 19.33 -4.34 38.80
CA GLU A 119 20.35 -5.17 39.44
C GLU A 119 21.53 -4.34 39.97
N LEU A 120 22.02 -3.38 39.18
CA LEU A 120 23.07 -2.45 39.61
C LEU A 120 22.63 -1.61 40.80
N GLU A 121 21.38 -1.14 40.80
CA GLU A 121 20.84 -0.37 41.91
C GLU A 121 20.71 -1.20 43.19
N LEU A 122 20.25 -2.46 43.09
CA LEU A 122 20.23 -3.38 44.23
C LEU A 122 21.63 -3.66 44.77
N ALA A 123 22.58 -4.00 43.90
CA ALA A 123 23.97 -4.28 44.30
C ALA A 123 24.64 -3.07 44.97
N PHE A 124 24.43 -1.87 44.42
CA PHE A 124 24.92 -0.63 45.02
C PHE A 124 24.32 -0.41 46.41
N ASN A 125 23.01 -0.55 46.56
CA ASN A 125 22.33 -0.34 47.84
C ASN A 125 22.77 -1.37 48.91
N GLU A 126 22.97 -2.63 48.53
CA GLU A 126 23.51 -3.65 49.43
C GLU A 126 24.96 -3.38 49.82
N GLY A 127 25.82 -3.07 48.85
CA GLY A 127 27.21 -2.70 49.09
C GLY A 127 27.33 -1.48 49.99
N PHE A 128 26.48 -0.48 49.75
CA PHE A 128 26.43 0.73 50.57
C PHE A 128 25.99 0.45 52.01
N LYS A 129 25.00 -0.43 52.24
CA LYS A 129 24.63 -0.85 53.60
C LYS A 129 25.82 -1.49 54.34
N LYS A 130 26.58 -2.36 53.67
CA LYS A 130 27.79 -2.99 54.24
C LYS A 130 28.88 -1.96 54.53
N PHE A 131 29.14 -1.05 53.59
CA PHE A 131 30.07 0.06 53.77
C PHE A 131 29.68 0.92 54.97
N ARG A 132 28.40 1.31 55.07
CA ARG A 132 27.87 2.12 56.18
C ARG A 132 28.10 1.44 57.53
N ALA A 133 27.78 0.15 57.62
CA ALA A 133 27.99 -0.62 58.84
C ALA A 133 29.47 -0.68 59.25
N PHE A 134 30.36 -0.85 58.28
CA PHE A 134 31.81 -0.83 58.52
C PHE A 134 32.32 0.56 58.89
N ALA A 135 31.92 1.60 58.17
CA ALA A 135 32.35 2.97 58.43
C ALA A 135 31.91 3.46 59.81
N ALA A 136 30.74 3.01 60.30
CA ALA A 136 30.26 3.30 61.65
C ALA A 136 31.16 2.71 62.76
N THR A 137 31.93 1.65 62.49
CA THR A 137 32.86 1.08 63.48
C THR A 137 34.16 1.87 63.58
N ILE A 138 34.61 2.48 62.48
CA ILE A 138 35.88 3.23 62.40
C ILE A 138 35.69 4.71 62.70
N HIS A 139 34.62 5.31 62.17
CA HIS A 139 34.37 6.75 62.21
C HIS A 139 33.14 7.06 63.05
N THR A 140 33.31 6.98 64.38
CA THR A 140 32.24 7.16 65.37
C THR A 140 31.75 8.61 65.51
N SER A 141 32.55 9.57 65.03
CA SER A 141 32.24 11.00 64.98
C SER A 141 31.18 11.37 63.93
N TYR A 142 30.80 10.43 63.06
CA TYR A 142 29.75 10.60 62.07
C TYR A 142 28.53 9.73 62.41
N ASN A 143 27.34 10.27 62.17
CA ASN A 143 26.11 9.51 62.12
C ASN A 143 25.86 9.08 60.66
N TRP A 144 26.31 7.87 60.36
CA TRP A 144 26.25 7.29 59.02
C TRP A 144 24.83 6.98 58.52
N ASP A 145 23.80 7.00 59.39
CA ASP A 145 22.41 6.83 58.96
C ASP A 145 21.85 8.04 58.21
N TYR A 146 22.43 9.23 58.42
CA TYR A 146 22.09 10.43 57.66
C TYR A 146 22.67 10.44 56.24
N VAL A 147 23.63 9.56 55.93
CA VAL A 147 24.19 9.44 54.57
C VAL A 147 23.36 8.45 53.77
N SER A 148 22.54 8.93 52.85
CA SER A 148 21.73 8.08 51.97
C SER A 148 22.54 7.56 50.76
N PRO A 149 22.11 6.48 50.10
CA PRO A 149 22.72 6.04 48.84
C PRO A 149 22.76 7.15 47.77
N ASN A 150 21.71 7.98 47.70
CA ASN A 150 21.66 9.11 46.78
C ASN A 150 22.69 10.19 47.14
N ALA A 151 22.91 10.45 48.44
CA ALA A 151 23.95 11.37 48.87
C ALA A 151 25.35 10.96 48.36
N VAL A 152 25.65 9.65 48.35
CA VAL A 152 26.93 9.12 47.84
C VAL A 152 27.05 9.25 46.33
N ARG A 153 25.94 9.23 45.59
CA ARG A 153 25.92 9.48 44.14
C ARG A 153 26.09 10.97 43.82
N GLU A 154 25.49 11.85 44.62
CA GLU A 154 25.58 13.30 44.42
C GLU A 154 26.96 13.89 44.76
N ILE A 155 27.67 13.37 45.77
CA ILE A 155 28.95 13.94 46.24
C ILE A 155 30.04 13.97 45.13
N PRO A 156 30.27 12.89 44.36
CA PRO A 156 31.22 12.92 43.24
C PRO A 156 30.80 13.86 42.10
N ASP A 157 29.48 13.98 41.87
CA ASP A 157 28.93 14.77 40.77
C ASP A 157 28.95 16.28 41.05
N ASP A 158 28.89 16.70 42.32
CA ASP A 158 28.87 18.11 42.72
C ASP A 158 30.24 18.82 42.52
N GLY A 159 31.33 18.05 42.34
CA GLY A 159 32.66 18.56 41.97
C GLY A 159 33.34 19.50 42.98
N GLY A 160 32.69 19.81 44.10
CA GLY A 160 33.19 20.67 45.18
C GLY A 160 33.99 19.93 46.26
N ASP A 161 34.46 20.66 47.27
CA ASP A 161 35.17 20.06 48.41
C ASP A 161 34.24 19.09 49.17
N MET A 162 34.64 17.81 49.22
CA MET A 162 33.89 16.75 49.90
C MET A 162 33.61 17.09 51.37
N ASN A 163 34.53 17.77 52.06
CA ASN A 163 34.36 18.10 53.48
C ASN A 163 33.29 19.19 53.70
N GLU A 164 33.01 19.99 52.66
CA GLU A 164 32.02 21.06 52.75
C GLU A 164 30.63 20.66 52.26
N HIS A 165 30.51 19.48 51.65
CA HIS A 165 29.29 19.01 51.04
C HIS A 165 28.15 18.87 52.06
N LYS A 166 26.94 19.31 51.68
CA LYS A 166 25.74 19.37 52.54
C LYS A 166 25.47 18.05 53.29
N HIS A 167 25.63 16.92 52.59
CA HIS A 167 25.43 15.58 53.14
C HIS A 167 26.50 15.17 54.15
N VAL A 168 27.75 15.59 53.95
CA VAL A 168 28.88 15.28 54.85
C VAL A 168 28.77 16.11 56.13
N LYS A 169 28.45 17.41 56.01
CA LYS A 169 28.18 18.28 57.16
C LYS A 169 26.99 17.80 57.99
N ALA A 170 25.92 17.35 57.34
CA ALA A 170 24.75 16.81 58.05
C ALA A 170 25.04 15.51 58.81
N ALA A 171 25.97 14.70 58.31
CA ALA A 171 26.36 13.43 58.94
C ALA A 171 27.36 13.60 60.10
N GLN A 172 28.09 14.71 60.21
CA GLN A 172 28.97 14.95 61.36
C GLN A 172 28.15 15.10 62.64
N LYS A 173 28.45 14.28 63.66
CA LYS A 173 27.84 14.47 64.98
C LYS A 173 28.34 15.79 65.55
N LYS A 174 27.41 16.67 65.95
CA LYS A 174 27.77 17.86 66.73
C LYS A 174 28.32 17.41 68.08
N LEU A 175 29.40 18.05 68.52
CA LEU A 175 30.13 17.76 69.76
C LEU A 175 29.33 18.11 71.05
N THR A 176 28.00 18.06 71.01
CA THR A 176 27.09 18.47 72.10
C THR A 176 26.18 17.36 72.62
N ASP A 177 26.23 16.14 72.08
CA ASP A 177 25.45 14.99 72.59
C ASP A 177 26.29 13.98 73.40
N THR A 178 27.29 14.47 74.13
CA THR A 178 27.90 13.75 75.26
C THR A 178 27.69 14.52 76.54
N THR A 179 26.46 14.52 77.04
CA THR A 179 26.19 14.58 78.49
C THR A 179 24.76 14.14 78.80
N LYS A 180 24.60 12.86 79.14
CA LYS A 180 23.95 12.39 80.38
C LYS A 180 24.12 10.89 80.53
#